data_AF-A0A2A1ZPG6-F1
#
_entry.id   AF-A0A2A1ZPG6-F1
#
_cell.length_a   1.000
_cell.length_b   1.000
_cell.length_c   1.000
_cell.angle_alpha   90.00
_cell.angle_beta   90.00
_cell.angle_gamma   90.00
#
_symmetry.space_group_name_H-M   'P 1'
#
loop_
_entity.id
_entity.type
_entity.pdbx_description
1 polymer ?
#
loop_
_entity_poly.entity_id
_entity_poly.type
_entity_poly.pdbx_seq_one_letter_code
_entity_poly.pdbx_strand_id
1 'polypeptide(L)'
;MEKNIISKRLVKLRTENGFTQKELSVKLNYSDKVISKWERGESFPNIIALKQLSKLYNISIDDLVSDELEDNSEKIETQELVVNRVSGPSLFVKLSILIPLAFTIFSISISIVAFLASAFVFGILMIVYSFVVAITTFEAEYKGHIIRVVNRPKSLYLYIDNRVVDVNKVLFAMYINLSGKIDDETIKVSMTANFFMNCSMVVE
;
A
#
# COMPACT_ATOMS: atom_id res chain seq x y z
N MET A 1 20.59 -13.63 31.99
CA MET A 1 20.94 -13.57 30.56
C MET A 1 20.10 -12.43 29.99
N GLU A 2 20.70 -11.27 29.73
CA GLU A 2 19.99 -10.11 29.18
C GLU A 2 19.29 -10.53 27.89
N LYS A 3 17.97 -10.33 27.87
CA LYS A 3 17.11 -10.64 26.73
C LYS A 3 17.47 -9.63 25.64
N ASN A 4 18.23 -10.04 24.62
CA ASN A 4 18.65 -9.14 23.55
C ASN A 4 17.41 -8.76 22.70
N ILE A 5 16.69 -7.71 23.12
CA ILE A 5 15.39 -7.31 22.56
C ILE A 5 15.54 -6.80 21.12
N ILE A 6 16.67 -6.15 20.83
CA ILE A 6 17.06 -5.70 19.49
C ILE A 6 17.18 -6.88 18.52
N SER A 7 17.74 -8.01 18.93
CA SER A 7 17.95 -9.15 18.01
C SER A 7 16.63 -9.65 17.42
N LYS A 8 15.58 -9.75 18.25
CA LYS A 8 14.23 -10.14 17.81
C LYS A 8 13.58 -9.08 16.94
N ARG A 9 13.73 -7.80 17.29
CA ARG A 9 13.18 -6.68 16.52
C ARG A 9 13.82 -6.60 15.13
N LEU A 10 15.13 -6.83 15.02
CA LEU A 10 15.84 -6.87 13.72
C LEU A 10 15.32 -7.99 12.82
N VAL A 11 15.05 -9.17 13.37
CA VAL A 11 14.45 -10.28 12.62
C VAL A 11 13.05 -9.87 12.11
N LYS A 12 12.20 -9.32 12.97
CA LYS A 12 10.83 -8.85 12.63
C LYS A 12 10.88 -7.85 11.46
N LEU A 13 11.63 -6.75 11.62
CA LEU A 13 11.76 -5.69 10.62
C LEU A 13 12.30 -6.23 9.28
N ARG A 14 13.30 -7.12 9.33
CA ARG A 14 13.86 -7.75 8.12
C ARG A 14 12.80 -8.58 7.39
N THR A 15 12.04 -9.40 8.11
CA THR A 15 11.01 -10.27 7.52
C THR A 15 9.81 -9.50 6.98
N GLU A 16 9.36 -8.45 7.66
CA GLU A 16 8.25 -7.59 7.22
C GLU A 16 8.59 -6.84 5.92
N ASN A 17 9.86 -6.49 5.74
CA ASN A 17 10.35 -5.86 4.52
C ASN A 17 10.79 -6.87 3.44
N GLY A 18 10.57 -8.17 3.67
CA GLY A 18 10.85 -9.23 2.69
C GLY A 18 12.33 -9.45 2.38
N PHE A 19 13.25 -9.01 3.25
CA PHE A 19 14.68 -9.14 3.00
C PHE A 19 15.24 -10.46 3.54
N THR A 20 16.17 -11.06 2.80
CA THR A 20 17.07 -12.09 3.31
C THR A 20 18.21 -11.45 4.12
N GLN A 21 18.89 -12.22 4.98
CA GLN A 21 20.07 -11.72 5.70
C GLN A 21 21.15 -11.20 4.74
N LYS A 22 21.31 -11.85 3.58
CA LYS A 22 22.24 -11.44 2.53
C LYS A 22 21.84 -10.12 1.87
N GLU A 23 20.56 -9.91 1.59
CA GLU A 23 20.09 -8.64 1.01
C GLU A 23 20.20 -7.49 2.00
N LEU A 24 19.90 -7.75 3.28
CA LEU A 24 20.08 -6.77 4.34
C LEU A 24 21.56 -6.41 4.50
N SER A 25 22.46 -7.39 4.40
CA SER A 25 23.91 -7.18 4.50
C SER A 25 24.42 -6.26 3.38
N VAL A 26 23.94 -6.46 2.15
CA VAL A 26 24.26 -5.60 1.00
C VAL A 26 23.75 -4.18 1.22
N LYS A 27 22.52 -4.00 1.71
CA LYS A 27 21.92 -2.67 1.97
C LYS A 27 22.67 -1.89 3.05
N LEU A 28 23.12 -2.55 4.10
CA LEU A 28 23.80 -1.91 5.22
C LEU A 28 25.33 -1.83 5.04
N ASN A 29 25.87 -2.49 4.01
CA ASN A 29 27.31 -2.65 3.79
C ASN A 29 28.02 -3.38 4.95
N TYR A 30 27.41 -4.47 5.42
CA TYR A 30 27.98 -5.40 6.39
C TYR A 30 28.03 -6.82 5.80
N SER A 31 28.81 -7.71 6.42
CA SER A 31 28.75 -9.13 6.05
C SER A 31 27.47 -9.78 6.57
N ASP A 32 26.95 -10.73 5.82
CA ASP A 32 25.87 -11.63 6.21
C ASP A 32 26.10 -12.25 7.61
N LYS A 33 27.34 -12.65 7.90
CA LYS A 33 27.75 -13.18 9.20
C LYS A 33 27.52 -12.18 10.33
N VAL A 34 27.80 -10.89 10.11
CA VAL A 34 27.59 -9.84 11.12
C VAL A 34 26.10 -9.61 11.36
N ILE A 35 25.28 -9.53 10.30
CA ILE A 35 23.82 -9.44 10.41
C ILE A 35 23.27 -10.63 11.19
N SER A 36 23.72 -11.84 10.87
CA SER A 36 23.30 -13.08 11.51
C SER A 36 23.63 -13.10 13.00
N LYS A 37 24.79 -12.55 13.41
CA LYS A 37 25.16 -12.40 14.82
C LYS A 37 24.29 -11.38 15.55
N TRP A 38 23.91 -10.28 14.89
CA TRP A 38 22.95 -9.31 15.46
C TRP A 38 21.58 -9.95 15.69
N GLU A 39 21.06 -10.69 14.73
CA GLU A 39 19.76 -11.37 14.81
C GLU A 39 19.73 -12.51 15.84
N ARG A 40 20.86 -13.17 16.11
CA ARG A 40 20.99 -14.15 17.20
C ARG A 40 21.30 -13.53 18.56
N GLY A 41 21.58 -12.24 18.61
CA GLY A 41 21.97 -11.52 19.83
C GLY A 41 23.38 -11.84 20.32
N GLU A 42 24.23 -12.41 19.46
CA GLU A 42 25.64 -12.72 19.75
C GLU A 42 26.55 -11.48 19.68
N SER A 43 26.12 -10.45 18.94
CA SER A 43 26.79 -9.15 18.89
C SER A 43 25.77 -8.04 18.75
N PHE A 44 26.20 -6.80 19.02
CA PHE A 44 25.34 -5.62 18.96
C PHE A 44 25.66 -4.77 17.72
N PRO A 45 24.67 -4.14 17.07
CA PRO A 45 24.92 -3.19 15.98
C PRO A 45 25.59 -1.93 16.55
N ASN A 46 26.65 -1.43 15.91
CA ASN A 46 27.27 -0.18 16.33
C ASN A 46 26.37 1.03 15.98
N ILE A 47 26.69 2.22 16.48
CA ILE A 47 25.89 3.44 16.26
C ILE A 47 25.68 3.79 14.77
N ILE A 48 26.65 3.45 13.91
CA ILE A 48 26.56 3.67 12.47
C ILE A 48 25.51 2.70 11.88
N ALA A 49 25.57 1.43 12.25
CA ALA A 49 24.60 0.42 11.85
C ALA A 49 23.18 0.77 12.35
N LEU A 50 23.04 1.20 13.61
CA LEU A 50 21.76 1.64 14.16
C LEU A 50 21.16 2.80 13.37
N LYS A 51 21.98 3.79 13.00
CA LYS A 51 21.54 4.92 12.16
C LYS A 51 21.12 4.49 10.75
N GLN A 52 21.81 3.51 10.17
CA GLN A 52 21.44 2.96 8.86
C GLN A 52 20.16 2.13 8.93
N LEU A 53 19.98 1.33 9.98
CA LEU A 53 18.77 0.54 10.25
C LEU A 53 17.57 1.45 10.47
N SER A 54 17.72 2.49 11.29
CA SER A 54 16.71 3.53 11.52
C SER A 54 16.26 4.17 10.20
N LYS A 55 17.20 4.55 9.33
CA LYS A 55 16.88 5.09 8.00
C LYS A 55 16.26 4.06 7.05
N LEU A 56 16.72 2.82 7.10
CA LEU A 56 16.23 1.75 6.22
C LEU A 56 14.78 1.39 6.52
N TYR A 57 14.41 1.37 7.79
CA TYR A 57 13.08 1.00 8.25
C TYR A 57 12.18 2.20 8.60
N ASN A 58 12.70 3.42 8.48
CA ASN A 58 12.00 4.66 8.80
C ASN A 58 11.44 4.69 10.24
N ILE A 59 12.25 4.27 11.20
CA ILE A 59 11.94 4.27 12.66
C ILE A 59 13.02 5.03 13.43
N SER A 60 12.73 5.49 14.64
CA SER A 60 13.75 6.13 15.47
C SER A 60 14.77 5.11 16.00
N ILE A 61 15.94 5.57 16.44
CA ILE A 61 16.94 4.69 17.09
C ILE A 61 16.40 4.20 18.45
N ASP A 62 15.65 5.05 19.15
CA ASP A 62 15.03 4.69 20.43
C ASP A 62 14.01 3.55 20.23
N ASP A 63 13.20 3.61 19.16
CA ASP A 63 12.28 2.52 18.79
C ASP A 63 13.02 1.25 18.39
N LEU A 64 14.25 1.34 17.88
CA LEU A 64 15.03 0.15 17.54
C LEU A 64 15.53 -0.55 18.82
N VAL A 65 15.76 0.20 19.90
CA VAL A 65 16.45 -0.25 21.12
C VAL A 65 15.50 -0.43 22.33
N SER A 66 14.26 0.06 22.27
CA SER A 66 13.31 0.01 23.38
C SER A 66 12.94 -1.40 23.84
N ASP A 67 12.88 -1.60 25.16
CA ASP A 67 12.55 -2.89 25.81
C ASP A 67 11.08 -3.28 25.67
N GLU A 68 10.25 -2.29 25.37
CA GLU A 68 8.86 -2.47 25.00
C GLU A 68 8.80 -3.12 23.62
N LEU A 69 8.62 -4.45 23.59
CA LEU A 69 7.93 -5.13 22.49
C LEU A 69 6.44 -4.72 22.45
N GLU A 70 6.15 -3.47 22.79
CA GLU A 70 4.90 -2.87 22.43
C GLU A 70 4.88 -2.82 20.92
N ASP A 71 3.81 -3.37 20.37
CA ASP A 71 3.26 -3.00 19.09
C ASP A 71 2.91 -1.49 19.15
N ASN A 72 3.95 -0.65 19.29
CA ASN A 72 3.96 0.75 18.94
C ASN A 72 4.33 0.79 17.43
N SER A 73 3.59 0.13 16.54
CA SER A 73 2.48 0.84 15.89
C SER A 73 1.89 1.80 16.89
N GLU A 74 2.42 3.02 16.95
CA GLU A 74 1.73 4.09 17.65
C GLU A 74 0.27 3.89 17.30
N LYS A 75 -0.52 3.48 18.30
CA LYS A 75 -1.91 3.86 18.33
C LYS A 75 -1.86 5.37 18.55
N ILE A 76 -1.45 6.07 17.50
CA ILE A 76 -2.13 7.28 17.11
C ILE A 76 -3.58 6.86 17.25
N GLU A 77 -4.26 7.45 18.22
CA GLU A 77 -5.70 7.42 18.31
C GLU A 77 -6.18 8.00 16.99
N THR A 78 -6.18 7.13 15.98
CA THR A 78 -6.68 7.37 14.65
C THR A 78 -8.15 7.47 14.92
N GLN A 79 -8.60 8.69 15.17
CA GLN A 79 -10.00 9.00 15.04
C GLN A 79 -10.35 8.53 13.63
N GLU A 80 -11.09 7.43 13.52
CA GLU A 80 -11.75 7.05 12.28
C GLU A 80 -12.64 8.23 11.93
N LEU A 81 -12.08 9.14 11.14
CA LEU A 81 -12.84 10.25 10.63
C LEU A 81 -13.91 9.65 9.75
N VAL A 82 -15.15 10.07 10.02
CA VAL A 82 -16.30 9.70 9.24
C VAL A 82 -16.08 10.27 7.84
N VAL A 83 -15.49 9.46 6.97
CA VAL A 83 -15.29 9.77 5.56
C VAL A 83 -16.67 9.83 4.94
N ASN A 84 -17.22 11.05 4.83
CA ASN A 84 -18.62 11.25 4.44
C ASN A 84 -18.94 10.77 3.01
N ARG A 85 -17.93 10.61 2.14
CA ARG A 85 -18.08 9.97 0.83
C ARG A 85 -16.74 9.56 0.27
N VAL A 86 -16.56 8.26 0.04
CA VAL A 86 -15.55 7.74 -0.89
C VAL A 86 -16.24 7.50 -2.22
N SER A 87 -15.95 8.34 -3.20
CA SER A 87 -16.48 8.17 -4.56
C SER A 87 -15.64 7.11 -5.28
N GLY A 88 -16.00 5.84 -5.15
CA GLY A 88 -15.45 4.77 -5.98
C GLY A 88 -15.87 4.90 -7.46
N PRO A 89 -15.54 3.92 -8.33
CA PRO A 89 -15.99 3.90 -9.72
C PRO A 89 -17.50 4.11 -9.79
N SER A 90 -17.95 4.99 -10.70
CA SER A 90 -19.37 5.34 -10.78
C SER A 90 -20.23 4.09 -10.98
N LEU A 91 -21.44 4.10 -10.40
CA LEU A 91 -22.37 2.97 -10.52
C LEU A 91 -22.62 2.58 -11.98
N PHE A 92 -22.61 3.58 -12.89
CA PHE A 92 -22.72 3.40 -14.32
C PHE A 92 -21.62 2.50 -14.91
N VAL A 93 -20.37 2.70 -14.48
CA VAL A 93 -19.23 1.88 -14.94
C VAL A 93 -19.40 0.44 -14.44
N LYS A 94 -19.85 0.24 -13.20
CA LYS A 94 -20.12 -1.11 -12.67
C LYS A 94 -21.26 -1.81 -13.43
N LEU A 95 -22.32 -1.06 -13.75
CA LEU A 95 -23.50 -1.60 -14.44
C LEU A 95 -23.22 -1.99 -15.89
N SER A 96 -22.24 -1.36 -16.55
CA SER A 96 -21.94 -1.64 -17.96
C SER A 96 -21.42 -3.06 -18.22
N ILE A 97 -20.95 -3.79 -17.19
CA ILE A 97 -20.48 -5.18 -17.31
C ILE A 97 -21.65 -6.17 -17.45
N LEU A 98 -22.83 -5.83 -16.92
CA LEU A 98 -23.96 -6.76 -16.85
C LEU A 98 -24.49 -7.13 -18.24
N ILE A 99 -24.48 -6.18 -19.18
CA ILE A 99 -24.96 -6.37 -20.55
C ILE A 99 -24.10 -7.40 -21.32
N PRO A 100 -22.77 -7.23 -21.44
CA PRO A 100 -21.94 -8.21 -22.15
C PRO A 100 -21.85 -9.54 -21.41
N LEU A 101 -21.96 -9.57 -20.07
CA LEU A 101 -22.05 -10.81 -19.30
C LEU A 101 -23.35 -11.59 -19.60
N ALA A 102 -24.49 -10.90 -19.69
CA ALA A 102 -25.75 -11.54 -20.06
C ALA A 102 -25.70 -12.11 -21.49
N PHE A 103 -25.06 -11.38 -22.42
CA PHE A 103 -24.89 -11.83 -23.80
C PHE A 103 -24.01 -13.08 -23.92
N THR A 104 -22.90 -13.16 -23.16
CA THR A 104 -22.06 -14.36 -23.17
C THR A 104 -22.80 -15.57 -22.63
N ILE A 105 -23.57 -15.41 -21.55
CA ILE A 105 -24.39 -16.51 -20.99
C ILE A 105 -25.45 -16.96 -22.01
N PHE A 106 -26.14 -16.03 -22.67
CA PHE A 106 -27.15 -16.34 -23.68
C PHE A 106 -26.59 -17.14 -24.88
N SER A 107 -25.35 -16.86 -25.28
CA SER A 107 -24.72 -17.54 -26.42
C SER A 107 -24.52 -19.05 -26.23
N ILE A 108 -24.55 -19.56 -24.98
CA ILE A 108 -24.51 -20.99 -24.67
C ILE A 108 -25.69 -21.73 -25.30
N SER A 109 -26.88 -21.10 -25.32
CA SER A 109 -28.09 -21.67 -25.90
C SER A 109 -28.06 -21.76 -27.42
N ILE A 110 -27.12 -21.07 -28.08
CA ILE A 110 -26.98 -21.05 -29.55
C ILE A 110 -26.01 -22.15 -29.99
N SER A 111 -24.76 -22.11 -29.52
CA SER A 111 -23.74 -23.12 -29.82
C SER A 111 -22.49 -22.91 -28.97
N ILE A 112 -21.67 -23.95 -28.88
CA ILE A 112 -20.37 -23.86 -28.18
C ILE A 112 -19.40 -22.92 -28.89
N VAL A 113 -19.45 -22.82 -30.22
CA VAL A 113 -18.59 -21.92 -31.01
C VAL A 113 -18.97 -20.46 -30.76
N ALA A 114 -20.28 -20.15 -30.72
CA ALA A 114 -20.77 -18.81 -30.39
C ALA A 114 -20.39 -18.39 -28.97
N PHE A 115 -20.43 -19.33 -28.01
CA PHE A 115 -19.98 -19.10 -26.64
C PHE A 115 -18.48 -18.78 -26.56
N LEU A 116 -17.64 -19.56 -27.23
CA LEU A 116 -16.19 -19.31 -27.22
C LEU A 116 -15.85 -17.94 -27.85
N ALA A 117 -16.51 -17.59 -28.94
CA ALA A 117 -16.32 -16.28 -29.58
C ALA A 117 -16.77 -15.11 -28.68
N SER A 118 -17.94 -15.23 -28.03
CA SER A 118 -18.46 -14.19 -27.14
C SER A 118 -17.61 -14.05 -25.87
N ALA A 119 -17.15 -15.17 -25.30
CA ALA A 119 -16.27 -15.19 -24.13
C ALA A 119 -14.92 -14.53 -24.41
N PHE A 120 -14.36 -14.71 -25.61
CA PHE A 120 -13.13 -14.05 -26.01
C PHE A 120 -13.30 -12.52 -26.09
N VAL A 121 -14.38 -12.05 -26.71
CA VAL A 121 -14.72 -10.61 -26.77
C VAL A 121 -14.95 -10.05 -25.37
N PHE A 122 -15.64 -10.78 -24.50
CA PHE A 122 -15.85 -10.39 -23.10
C PHE A 122 -14.53 -10.27 -22.34
N GLY A 123 -13.58 -11.18 -22.56
CA GLY A 123 -12.24 -11.10 -21.98
C GLY A 123 -11.51 -9.81 -22.38
N ILE A 124 -11.59 -9.42 -23.66
CA ILE A 124 -11.01 -8.14 -24.15
C ILE A 124 -11.71 -6.95 -23.47
N LEU A 125 -13.04 -6.97 -23.37
CA LEU A 125 -13.80 -5.91 -22.68
C LEU A 125 -13.41 -5.80 -21.20
N MET A 126 -13.17 -6.92 -20.52
CA MET A 126 -12.73 -6.94 -19.13
C MET A 126 -11.34 -6.35 -18.94
N ILE A 127 -10.43 -6.55 -19.90
CA ILE A 127 -9.12 -5.90 -19.90
C ILE A 127 -9.30 -4.38 -19.99
N VAL A 128 -10.10 -3.90 -20.95
CA VAL A 128 -10.40 -2.46 -21.09
C VAL A 128 -11.06 -1.90 -19.83
N TYR A 129 -12.01 -2.63 -19.26
CA TYR A 129 -12.67 -2.26 -18.02
C TYR A 129 -11.68 -2.13 -16.85
N SER A 130 -10.74 -3.06 -16.72
CA SER A 130 -9.68 -3.00 -15.71
C SER A 130 -8.83 -1.75 -15.86
N PHE A 131 -8.47 -1.37 -17.09
CA PHE A 131 -7.77 -0.11 -17.37
C PHE A 131 -8.61 1.13 -17.02
N VAL A 132 -9.90 1.12 -17.33
CA VAL A 132 -10.81 2.24 -16.99
C VAL A 132 -10.94 2.39 -15.46
N VAL A 133 -11.11 1.28 -14.75
CA VAL A 133 -11.14 1.25 -13.28
C VAL A 133 -9.78 1.68 -12.71
N ALA A 134 -8.67 1.30 -13.32
CA ALA A 134 -7.35 1.75 -12.91
C ALA A 134 -7.16 3.28 -13.05
N ILE A 135 -7.96 3.98 -13.86
CA ILE A 135 -7.88 5.44 -14.02
C ILE A 135 -8.88 6.17 -13.11
N THR A 136 -9.66 5.45 -12.29
CA THR A 136 -10.66 6.11 -11.44
C THR A 136 -9.99 6.98 -10.39
N THR A 137 -10.47 8.22 -10.31
CA THR A 137 -10.10 9.19 -9.29
C THR A 137 -11.01 9.04 -8.09
N PHE A 138 -10.43 9.01 -6.90
CA PHE A 138 -11.18 9.03 -5.65
C PHE A 138 -11.24 10.46 -5.14
N GLU A 139 -12.42 10.94 -4.80
CA GLU A 139 -12.62 12.24 -4.16
C GLU A 139 -13.29 12.03 -2.80
N ALA A 140 -12.76 12.70 -1.80
CA ALA A 140 -13.25 12.77 -0.43
C ALA A 140 -13.22 14.22 0.06
N GLU A 141 -14.12 14.56 0.96
CA GLU A 141 -14.18 15.88 1.59
C GLU A 141 -13.90 15.72 3.09
N TYR A 142 -12.98 16.53 3.62
CA TYR A 142 -12.62 16.52 5.04
C TYR A 142 -12.40 17.96 5.53
N LYS A 143 -13.13 18.36 6.58
CA LYS A 143 -13.10 19.73 7.16
C LYS A 143 -13.23 20.88 6.13
N GLY A 144 -13.94 20.64 5.03
CA GLY A 144 -14.11 21.63 3.94
C GLY A 144 -12.98 21.64 2.90
N HIS A 145 -11.95 20.80 3.07
CA HIS A 145 -10.91 20.58 2.08
C HIS A 145 -11.26 19.39 1.17
N ILE A 146 -10.98 19.55 -0.13
CA ILE A 146 -11.21 18.49 -1.13
C ILE A 146 -9.93 17.67 -1.28
N ILE A 147 -9.99 16.42 -0.86
CA ILE A 147 -8.91 15.45 -1.04
C ILE A 147 -9.23 14.63 -2.29
N ARG A 148 -8.38 14.75 -3.30
CA ARG A 148 -8.50 14.01 -4.56
C ARG A 148 -7.29 13.11 -4.75
N VAL A 149 -7.53 11.82 -4.85
CA VAL A 149 -6.53 10.82 -5.23
C VAL A 149 -6.71 10.52 -6.70
N VAL A 150 -5.77 10.96 -7.52
CA VAL A 150 -5.80 10.71 -8.96
C VAL A 150 -4.95 9.51 -9.29
N ASN A 151 -5.57 8.45 -9.80
CA ASN A 151 -4.85 7.32 -10.34
C ASN A 151 -4.46 7.55 -11.82
N ARG A 152 -3.16 7.47 -12.10
CA ARG A 152 -2.60 7.43 -13.46
C ARG A 152 -1.88 6.09 -13.67
N PRO A 153 -1.75 5.61 -14.91
CA PRO A 153 -1.15 4.30 -15.23
C PRO A 153 0.25 4.03 -14.65
N LYS A 154 1.00 5.07 -14.29
CA LYS A 154 2.37 4.99 -13.76
C LYS A 154 2.55 5.65 -12.39
N SER A 155 1.53 6.32 -11.86
CA SER A 155 1.68 7.13 -10.66
C SER A 155 0.35 7.45 -10.02
N LEU A 156 0.36 7.50 -8.70
CA LEU A 156 -0.73 7.95 -7.86
C LEU A 156 -0.41 9.36 -7.35
N TYR A 157 -1.38 10.25 -7.42
CA TYR A 157 -1.23 11.63 -6.97
C TYR A 157 -2.23 11.92 -5.87
N LEU A 158 -1.75 12.48 -4.76
CA LEU A 158 -2.58 13.08 -3.73
C LEU A 158 -2.71 14.57 -4.00
N TYR A 159 -3.94 15.04 -4.19
CA TYR A 159 -4.28 16.45 -4.24
C TYR A 159 -5.06 16.84 -3.00
N ILE A 160 -4.70 17.97 -2.38
CA ILE A 160 -5.47 18.66 -1.37
C ILE A 160 -5.77 20.06 -1.92
N ASP A 161 -7.04 20.43 -2.02
CA ASP A 161 -7.50 21.71 -2.60
C ASP A 161 -6.83 22.00 -3.95
N ASN A 162 -6.77 20.96 -4.80
CA ASN A 162 -6.19 21.02 -6.14
C ASN A 162 -4.67 21.26 -6.19
N ARG A 163 -3.96 21.18 -5.06
CA ARG A 163 -2.48 21.18 -4.99
C ARG A 163 -1.95 19.77 -4.78
N VAL A 164 -0.92 19.38 -5.54
CA VAL A 164 -0.26 18.09 -5.36
C VAL A 164 0.54 18.12 -4.06
N VAL A 165 0.24 17.21 -3.15
CA VAL A 165 0.92 17.11 -1.85
C VAL A 165 1.88 15.92 -1.83
N ASP A 166 1.50 14.82 -2.50
CA ASP A 166 2.34 13.63 -2.57
C ASP A 166 2.14 12.89 -3.90
N VAL A 167 3.19 12.19 -4.33
CA VAL A 167 3.24 11.42 -5.57
C VAL A 167 3.95 10.10 -5.32
N ASN A 168 3.19 9.01 -5.43
CA ASN A 168 3.77 7.67 -5.42
C ASN A 168 3.88 7.14 -6.86
N LYS A 169 5.13 6.85 -7.29
CA LYS A 169 5.42 6.36 -8.65
C LYS A 169 5.29 4.84 -8.79
N VAL A 170 4.98 4.11 -7.71
CA VAL A 170 4.94 2.64 -7.71
C VAL A 170 3.50 2.17 -7.55
N LEU A 171 2.74 2.20 -8.65
CA LEU A 171 1.31 1.87 -8.67
C LEU A 171 1.01 0.37 -8.45
N PHE A 172 1.98 -0.51 -8.68
CA PHE A 172 1.82 -1.96 -8.61
C PHE A 172 2.53 -2.60 -7.41
N ALA A 173 3.02 -1.78 -6.47
CA ALA A 173 3.43 -2.32 -5.17
C ALA A 173 2.20 -2.81 -4.42
N MET A 174 2.37 -3.87 -3.62
CA MET A 174 1.29 -4.53 -2.87
C MET A 174 0.58 -3.62 -1.84
N TYR A 175 1.04 -2.38 -1.69
CA TYR A 175 0.49 -1.37 -0.81
C TYR A 175 1.05 -0.01 -1.24
N ILE A 176 0.20 1.00 -1.41
CA ILE A 176 0.62 2.36 -1.72
C ILE A 176 0.22 3.24 -0.55
N ASN A 177 1.18 3.95 0.04
CA ASN A 177 0.93 4.99 1.01
C ASN A 177 1.19 6.35 0.36
N LEU A 178 0.25 7.26 0.51
CA LEU A 178 0.39 8.69 0.27
C LEU A 178 0.18 9.41 1.60
N SER A 179 0.90 10.51 1.81
CA SER A 179 0.74 11.34 3.00
C SER A 179 0.61 12.80 2.62
N GLY A 180 -0.31 13.53 3.25
CA GLY A 180 -0.48 14.96 3.04
C GLY A 180 -0.80 15.66 4.34
N LYS A 181 -0.37 16.91 4.49
CA LYS A 181 -0.62 17.70 5.71
C LYS A 181 -1.74 18.70 5.45
N ILE A 182 -2.74 18.74 6.33
CA ILE A 182 -3.76 19.79 6.38
C ILE A 182 -3.66 20.43 7.75
N ASP A 183 -3.27 21.70 7.77
CA ASP A 183 -2.97 22.45 8.99
C ASP A 183 -1.95 21.73 9.89
N ASP A 184 -2.40 21.20 11.05
CA ASP A 184 -1.59 20.44 12.01
C ASP A 184 -1.81 18.91 11.96
N GLU A 185 -2.73 18.43 11.12
CA GLU A 185 -3.10 17.02 10.99
C GLU A 185 -2.47 16.36 9.75
N THR A 186 -2.07 15.10 9.88
CA THR A 186 -1.44 14.35 8.77
C THR A 186 -2.43 13.34 8.20
N ILE A 187 -2.86 13.53 6.96
CA ILE A 187 -3.68 12.55 6.24
C ILE A 187 -2.77 11.51 5.62
N LYS A 188 -2.97 10.24 6.00
CA LYS A 188 -2.43 9.09 5.31
C LYS A 188 -3.52 8.44 4.45
N VAL A 189 -3.23 8.28 3.18
CA VAL A 189 -4.07 7.56 2.23
C VAL A 189 -3.37 6.28 1.86
N SER A 190 -4.01 5.15 2.15
CA SER A 190 -3.53 3.84 1.75
C SER A 190 -4.38 3.30 0.61
N MET A 191 -3.72 2.84 -0.45
CA MET A 191 -4.38 2.14 -1.55
C MET A 191 -3.89 0.70 -1.62
N THR A 192 -4.84 -0.22 -1.74
CA THR A 192 -4.58 -1.64 -1.98
C THR A 192 -5.14 -2.02 -3.34
N ALA A 193 -4.26 -2.47 -4.24
CA ALA A 193 -4.63 -2.93 -5.57
C ALA A 193 -4.79 -4.45 -5.57
N ASN A 194 -6.03 -4.93 -5.44
CA ASN A 194 -6.41 -6.34 -5.68
C ASN A 194 -7.25 -6.41 -6.98
N PHE A 195 -8.11 -7.42 -7.15
CA PHE A 195 -9.16 -7.44 -8.21
C PHE A 195 -10.03 -6.17 -8.24
N PHE A 196 -10.04 -5.41 -7.14
CA PHE A 196 -10.61 -4.07 -7.01
C PHE A 196 -9.58 -3.16 -6.34
N MET A 197 -9.59 -1.86 -6.67
CA MET A 197 -8.85 -0.86 -5.90
C MET A 197 -9.66 -0.44 -4.68
N ASN A 198 -9.09 -0.66 -3.50
CA ASN A 198 -9.62 -0.15 -2.24
C ASN A 198 -8.75 1.04 -1.80
N CYS A 199 -9.41 2.10 -1.34
CA CYS A 199 -8.77 3.30 -0.80
C CYS A 199 -9.25 3.45 0.65
N SER A 200 -8.32 3.47 1.59
CA SER A 200 -8.54 3.85 2.99
C SER A 200 -7.84 5.17 3.28
N MET A 201 -8.50 6.04 4.04
CA MET A 201 -8.00 7.36 4.43
C MET A 201 -8.04 7.46 5.95
N VAL A 202 -6.92 7.80 6.55
CA VAL A 202 -6.73 7.90 8.00
C VAL A 202 -6.06 9.23 8.31
N VAL A 203 -6.41 9.87 9.42
CA VAL A 203 -5.74 11.08 9.90
C VAL A 203 -5.01 10.78 11.19
N GLU A 204 -3.78 11.27 11.24
CA GLU A 204 -2.88 11.24 12.39
C GLU A 204 -2.71 12.62 13.00
#